data_AF-A0A7X0PLA9-F1
#
_entry.id   AF-A0A7X0PLA9-F1
#
_cell.length_a   1.000
_cell.length_b   1.000
_cell.length_c   1.000
_cell.angle_alpha   90.00
_cell.angle_beta   90.00
_cell.angle_gamma   90.00
#
_symmetry.space_group_name_H-M   'P 1'
#
loop_
_entity.id
_entity.type
_entity.pdbx_description
1 polymer ?
#
loop_
_entity_poly.entity_id
_entity_poly.type
_entity_poly.pdbx_seq_one_letter_code
_entity_poly.pdbx_strand_id
1 'polypeptide(L)'
;MNHQPFHHLHHVCIVVHDLDKAVAYYQSLGMGPWFDYPKGQPYVAFEVPNQAASDSMRYKCLDLANFQLQLCQPSLLDSPQRRFLDTHGEGVYHLGFEVADCDEAEAHARQAGVLPTARGRRADRSGFTYFDTRAGAGVVLEVRRTA
;
A
#
# COMPACT_ATOMS: atom_id res chain seq x y z
N MET A 1 -14.41 15.87 -16.12
CA MET A 1 -14.70 14.43 -16.10
C MET A 1 -14.66 14.00 -14.65
N ASN A 2 -15.59 13.15 -14.17
CA ASN A 2 -15.59 12.69 -12.78
C ASN A 2 -14.36 11.81 -12.53
N HIS A 3 -13.27 12.34 -12.01
CA HIS A 3 -12.14 11.54 -11.57
C HIS A 3 -12.48 10.93 -10.21
N GLN A 4 -13.15 9.79 -10.22
CA GLN A 4 -13.37 8.97 -9.03
C GLN A 4 -12.04 8.28 -8.67
N PRO A 5 -11.43 8.59 -7.51
CA PRO A 5 -10.06 8.14 -7.21
C PRO A 5 -9.94 6.63 -6.96
N PHE A 6 -11.05 5.96 -6.61
CA PHE A 6 -11.06 4.53 -6.21
C PHE A 6 -11.73 3.63 -7.26
N HIS A 7 -11.35 3.78 -8.54
CA HIS A 7 -12.00 3.07 -9.65
C HIS A 7 -11.11 2.00 -10.33
N HIS A 8 -9.80 2.20 -10.40
CA HIS A 8 -8.88 1.26 -11.05
C HIS A 8 -7.99 0.56 -10.02
N LEU A 9 -8.34 -0.67 -9.65
CA LEU A 9 -7.54 -1.46 -8.70
C LEU A 9 -6.15 -1.73 -9.28
N HIS A 10 -5.12 -1.28 -8.57
CA HIS A 10 -3.73 -1.56 -8.90
C HIS A 10 -3.22 -2.78 -8.12
N HIS A 11 -3.44 -2.81 -6.81
CA HIS A 11 -2.88 -3.85 -5.96
C HIS A 11 -3.69 -4.15 -4.71
N VAL A 12 -3.48 -5.35 -4.18
CA VAL A 12 -3.97 -5.80 -2.87
C VAL A 12 -2.76 -6.11 -2.00
N CYS A 13 -2.69 -5.51 -0.81
CA CYS A 13 -1.61 -5.76 0.13
C CYS A 13 -2.08 -6.59 1.32
N ILE A 14 -1.37 -7.68 1.58
CA ILE A 14 -1.58 -8.58 2.72
C ILE A 14 -0.41 -8.40 3.68
N VAL A 15 -0.71 -8.09 4.95
CA VAL A 15 0.33 -8.10 5.99
C VAL A 15 0.52 -9.51 6.53
N VAL A 16 1.79 -9.89 6.73
CA VAL A 16 2.21 -11.23 7.18
C VAL A 16 3.28 -11.13 8.27
N HIS A 17 3.38 -12.14 9.13
CA HIS A 17 4.40 -12.22 10.17
C HIS A 17 5.78 -12.55 9.59
N ASP A 18 5.82 -13.46 8.62
CA ASP A 18 7.04 -13.96 7.99
C ASP A 18 6.87 -13.97 6.47
N LEU A 19 7.53 -13.02 5.81
CA LEU A 19 7.47 -12.81 4.37
C LEU A 19 7.96 -14.01 3.59
N ASP A 20 9.05 -14.62 4.06
CA ASP A 20 9.71 -15.71 3.34
C ASP A 20 8.87 -16.99 3.44
N LYS A 21 8.29 -17.27 4.61
CA LYS A 21 7.33 -18.36 4.80
C LYS A 21 6.06 -18.16 3.98
N ALA A 22 5.51 -16.94 3.95
CA ALA A 22 4.31 -16.64 3.18
C ALA A 22 4.55 -16.81 1.68
N VAL A 23 5.65 -16.26 1.14
CA VAL A 23 6.04 -16.44 -0.27
C VAL A 23 6.20 -17.92 -0.61
N ALA A 24 6.91 -18.69 0.23
CA ALA A 24 7.10 -20.13 0.00
C ALA A 24 5.76 -20.88 -0.06
N TYR A 25 4.80 -20.53 0.80
CA TYR A 25 3.46 -21.10 0.74
C TYR A 25 2.74 -20.77 -0.57
N TYR A 26 2.70 -19.51 -0.98
CA TYR A 26 2.12 -19.11 -2.26
C TYR A 26 2.78 -19.81 -3.46
N GLN A 27 4.11 -19.92 -3.47
CA GLN A 27 4.85 -20.63 -4.51
C GLN A 27 4.50 -22.13 -4.54
N SER A 28 4.29 -22.76 -3.38
CA SER A 28 3.85 -24.16 -3.32
C SER A 28 2.48 -24.40 -3.97
N LEU A 29 1.66 -23.35 -4.06
CA LEU A 29 0.37 -23.34 -4.75
C LEU A 29 0.49 -22.95 -6.24
N GLY A 30 1.70 -22.72 -6.75
CA GLY A 30 1.94 -22.28 -8.13
C GLY A 30 1.79 -20.77 -8.35
N MET A 31 1.70 -19.96 -7.28
CA MET A 31 1.62 -18.51 -7.39
C MET A 31 3.02 -17.89 -7.36
N GLY A 32 3.51 -17.48 -8.52
CA GLY A 32 4.84 -16.90 -8.73
C GLY A 32 5.07 -16.53 -10.21
N PRO A 33 6.24 -15.96 -10.57
CA PRO A 33 7.37 -15.66 -9.69
C PRO A 33 7.15 -14.40 -8.83
N TRP A 34 7.71 -14.41 -7.63
CA TRP A 34 7.72 -13.24 -6.74
C TRP A 34 8.98 -12.41 -6.96
N PHE A 35 8.85 -11.09 -6.82
CA PHE A 35 9.97 -10.15 -6.91
C PHE A 35 9.95 -9.15 -5.76
N ASP A 36 11.09 -8.51 -5.48
CA ASP A 36 11.17 -7.44 -4.48
C ASP A 36 10.44 -6.19 -4.99
N TYR A 37 9.69 -5.52 -4.10
CA TYR A 37 9.04 -4.26 -4.48
C TYR A 37 10.08 -3.27 -5.01
N PRO A 38 9.89 -2.71 -6.22
CA PRO A 38 10.88 -1.88 -6.85
C PRO A 38 11.12 -0.62 -6.01
N LYS A 39 12.36 -0.44 -5.55
CA LYS A 39 12.81 0.82 -4.97
C LYS A 39 12.99 1.83 -6.10
N GLY A 40 11.94 2.60 -6.40
CA GLY A 40 12.09 3.74 -7.30
C GLY A 40 12.94 4.86 -6.68
N GLN A 41 13.07 5.99 -7.38
CA GLN A 41 13.73 7.21 -6.86
C GLN A 41 13.30 7.65 -5.45
N PRO A 42 14.11 8.40 -4.70
CA PRO A 42 13.71 8.89 -3.38
C PRO A 42 12.42 9.73 -3.43
N TYR A 43 11.65 9.69 -2.34
CA TYR A 43 10.54 10.62 -2.16
C TYR A 43 11.08 12.02 -1.83
N VAL A 44 10.57 13.05 -2.53
CA VAL A 44 10.86 14.46 -2.24
C VAL A 44 9.93 15.02 -1.16
N ALA A 45 8.76 14.39 -0.97
CA ALA A 45 7.89 14.61 0.18
C ALA A 45 7.49 13.26 0.73
N PHE A 46 7.69 13.04 2.03
CA PHE A 46 7.42 11.77 2.67
C PHE A 46 6.94 12.01 4.10
N GLU A 47 5.64 11.85 4.29
CA GLU A 47 4.95 12.09 5.54
C GLU A 47 4.35 10.76 5.99
N VAL A 48 4.99 10.12 6.96
CA VAL A 48 4.55 8.85 7.53
C VAL A 48 4.58 8.94 9.06
N PRO A 49 3.77 8.15 9.77
CA PRO A 49 3.76 8.18 11.23
C PRO A 49 5.11 7.82 11.88
N ASN A 50 5.90 6.96 11.22
CA ASN A 50 7.20 6.54 11.71
C ASN A 50 8.13 6.19 10.53
N GLN A 51 9.11 7.07 10.29
CA GLN A 51 10.07 6.92 9.19
C GLN A 51 10.86 5.61 9.27
N ALA A 52 11.42 5.32 10.45
CA ALA A 52 12.25 4.13 10.64
C ALA A 52 11.44 2.84 10.43
N ALA A 53 10.17 2.84 10.86
CA ALA A 53 9.28 1.72 10.58
C ALA A 53 9.03 1.57 9.08
N SER A 54 8.73 2.66 8.36
CA SER A 54 8.54 2.64 6.91
C SER A 54 9.76 2.17 6.14
N ASP A 55 10.97 2.61 6.50
CA ASP A 55 12.22 2.21 5.84
C ASP A 55 12.57 0.73 6.08
N SER A 56 12.14 0.18 7.21
CA SER A 56 12.39 -1.20 7.61
C SER A 56 11.38 -2.22 7.06
N MET A 57 10.33 -1.76 6.37
CA MET A 57 9.24 -2.62 5.92
C MET A 57 9.67 -3.45 4.70
N ARG A 58 9.39 -4.76 4.73
CA ARG A 58 9.79 -5.70 3.67
C ARG A 58 8.59 -6.04 2.80
N TYR A 59 8.81 -6.13 1.50
CA TYR A 59 7.76 -6.43 0.52
C TYR A 59 8.20 -7.46 -0.51
N LYS A 60 7.26 -8.32 -0.90
CA LYS A 60 7.34 -9.16 -2.10
C LYS A 60 6.08 -8.96 -2.93
N CYS A 61 6.25 -8.92 -4.24
CA CYS A 61 5.19 -8.65 -5.20
C CYS A 61 5.05 -9.80 -6.18
N LEU A 62 3.81 -10.03 -6.61
CA LEU A 62 3.44 -10.94 -7.68
C LEU A 62 2.46 -10.21 -8.59
N ASP A 63 2.82 -10.07 -9.86
CA ASP A 63 1.91 -9.52 -10.86
C ASP A 63 0.95 -10.62 -11.32
N LEU A 64 -0.35 -10.41 -11.07
CA LEU A 64 -1.42 -11.22 -11.67
C LEU A 64 -1.96 -10.48 -12.89
N ALA A 65 -2.78 -11.17 -13.69
CA ALA A 65 -3.31 -10.62 -14.94
C ALA A 65 -4.13 -9.32 -14.76
N ASN A 66 -4.71 -9.11 -13.58
CA ASN A 66 -5.66 -8.03 -13.31
C ASN A 66 -5.23 -7.06 -12.19
N PHE A 67 -4.35 -7.47 -11.28
CA PHE A 67 -3.81 -6.63 -10.21
C PHE A 67 -2.50 -7.21 -9.68
N GLN A 68 -1.73 -6.42 -8.94
CA GLN A 68 -0.54 -6.90 -8.23
C GLN A 68 -0.90 -7.36 -6.81
N LEU A 69 -0.53 -8.58 -6.45
CA LEU A 69 -0.56 -9.04 -5.06
C LEU A 69 0.73 -8.62 -4.35
N GLN A 70 0.61 -8.00 -3.18
CA GLN A 70 1.76 -7.59 -2.37
C GLN A 70 1.69 -8.26 -0.99
N LEU A 71 2.79 -8.87 -0.57
CA LEU A 71 2.98 -9.32 0.80
C LEU A 71 3.87 -8.32 1.52
N CYS A 72 3.44 -7.88 2.70
CA CYS A 72 4.12 -6.89 3.52
C CYS A 72 4.44 -7.47 4.88
N GLN A 73 5.71 -7.46 5.26
CA GLN A 73 6.14 -7.74 6.63
C GLN A 73 6.59 -6.44 7.28
N PRO A 74 5.78 -5.85 8.19
CA PRO A 74 6.23 -4.72 8.99
C PRO A 74 7.31 -5.17 9.99
N SER A 75 8.17 -4.23 10.39
CA SER A 75 9.12 -4.47 11.49
C SER A 75 8.43 -4.44 12.86
N LEU A 76 9.20 -4.55 13.94
CA LEU A 76 8.69 -4.43 15.30
C LEU A 76 8.44 -2.98 15.73
N LEU A 77 8.81 -1.99 14.91
CA LEU A 77 8.56 -0.58 15.19
C LEU A 77 7.08 -0.24 14.98
N ASP A 78 6.57 0.71 15.77
CA ASP A 78 5.18 1.15 15.63
C ASP A 78 4.91 1.70 14.22
N SER A 79 3.91 1.11 13.56
CA SER A 79 3.41 1.49 12.25
C SER A 79 1.95 1.07 12.12
N PRO A 80 1.16 1.71 11.23
CA PRO A 80 -0.20 1.28 10.95
C PRO A 80 -0.32 -0.23 10.61
N GLN A 81 0.60 -0.74 9.79
CA GLN A 81 0.69 -2.15 9.39
C GLN A 81 0.99 -3.05 10.59
N ARG A 82 1.96 -2.66 11.45
CA ARG A 82 2.29 -3.44 12.64
C ARG A 82 1.11 -3.52 13.60
N ARG A 83 0.45 -2.40 13.87
CA ARG A 83 -0.75 -2.35 14.74
C ARG A 83 -1.88 -3.22 14.20
N PHE A 84 -2.09 -3.22 12.88
CA PHE A 84 -3.07 -4.12 12.26
C PHE A 84 -2.70 -5.59 12.49
N LEU A 85 -1.45 -5.96 12.20
CA LEU A 85 -0.96 -7.33 12.35
C LEU A 85 -1.07 -7.82 13.79
N ASP A 86 -0.78 -6.96 14.78
CA ASP A 86 -0.90 -7.29 16.21
C ASP A 86 -2.35 -7.48 16.66
N THR A 87 -3.27 -6.70 16.11
CA THR A 87 -4.67 -6.69 16.55
C THR A 87 -5.50 -7.76 15.85
N HIS A 88 -5.18 -8.05 14.58
CA HIS A 88 -6.04 -8.84 13.70
C HIS A 88 -5.36 -10.09 13.13
N GLY A 89 -4.04 -10.24 13.32
CA GLY A 89 -3.26 -11.26 12.64
C GLY A 89 -3.02 -10.94 11.17
N GLU A 90 -2.55 -11.92 10.42
CA GLU A 90 -2.27 -11.80 8.98
C GLU A 90 -3.57 -11.57 8.19
N GLY A 91 -3.51 -10.73 7.16
CA GLY A 91 -4.69 -10.46 6.34
C GLY A 91 -4.55 -9.28 5.39
N VAL A 92 -5.59 -9.07 4.58
CA VAL A 92 -5.67 -7.92 3.66
C VAL A 92 -5.68 -6.63 4.47
N TYR A 93 -4.63 -5.83 4.30
CA TYR A 93 -4.44 -4.58 5.00
C TYR A 93 -4.99 -3.40 4.20
N HIS A 94 -4.61 -3.31 2.92
CA HIS A 94 -5.04 -2.20 2.05
C HIS A 94 -5.32 -2.63 0.61
N LEU A 95 -6.15 -1.82 -0.06
CA LEU A 95 -6.40 -1.85 -1.50
C LEU A 95 -5.84 -0.57 -2.11
N GLY A 96 -5.00 -0.70 -3.13
CA GLY A 96 -4.41 0.44 -3.83
C GLY A 96 -4.97 0.64 -5.22
N PHE A 97 -5.26 1.89 -5.57
CA PHE A 97 -5.89 2.28 -6.83
C PHE A 97 -4.96 3.19 -7.64
N GLU A 98 -4.85 2.92 -8.94
CA GLU A 98 -4.06 3.77 -9.84
C GLU A 98 -4.84 5.05 -10.17
N VAL A 99 -4.15 6.18 -10.13
CA VAL A 99 -4.68 7.50 -10.50
C VAL A 99 -3.71 8.25 -11.38
N ALA A 100 -4.26 9.15 -12.21
CA ALA A 100 -3.45 10.02 -13.07
C ALA A 100 -2.69 11.10 -12.28
N ASP A 101 -3.23 11.52 -11.14
CA ASP A 101 -2.64 12.53 -10.24
C ASP A 101 -3.03 12.21 -8.79
N CYS A 102 -2.03 11.91 -7.95
CA CYS A 102 -2.26 11.57 -6.54
C CYS A 102 -2.72 12.77 -5.71
N ASP A 103 -2.37 14.00 -6.09
CA ASP A 103 -2.75 15.21 -5.35
C ASP A 103 -4.18 15.63 -5.67
N GLU A 104 -4.62 15.50 -6.93
CA GLU A 104 -6.03 15.63 -7.29
C GLU A 104 -6.88 14.58 -6.57
N ALA A 105 -6.44 13.32 -6.57
CA ALA A 105 -7.12 12.23 -5.88
C ALA A 105 -7.19 12.45 -4.35
N GLU A 106 -6.10 12.92 -3.73
CA GLU A 106 -6.07 13.28 -2.32
C GLU A 106 -7.03 14.44 -2.01
N ALA A 107 -7.07 15.48 -2.84
CA ALA A 107 -7.99 16.60 -2.67
C ALA A 107 -9.46 16.15 -2.76
N HIS A 108 -9.78 15.26 -3.70
CA HIS A 108 -11.11 14.66 -3.81
C HIS A 108 -11.49 13.86 -2.56
N ALA A 109 -10.59 13.01 -2.06
CA ALA A 109 -10.82 12.25 -0.83
C ALA A 109 -11.08 13.16 0.38
N ARG A 110 -10.32 14.26 0.51
CA ARG A 110 -10.52 15.26 1.56
C ARG A 110 -11.90 15.93 1.47
N GLN A 111 -12.37 16.27 0.27
CA GLN A 111 -13.71 16.82 0.06
C GLN A 111 -14.81 15.83 0.47
N ALA A 112 -14.55 14.53 0.35
CA ALA A 112 -15.43 13.46 0.82
C ALA A 112 -15.28 13.17 2.33
N GLY A 113 -14.50 13.95 3.08
CA GLY A 113 -14.30 13.79 4.52
C GLY A 113 -13.28 12.72 4.92
N VAL A 114 -12.51 12.21 3.95
CA VAL A 114 -11.49 11.18 4.18
C VAL A 114 -10.11 11.82 4.30
N LEU A 115 -9.45 11.60 5.44
CA LEU A 115 -8.15 12.22 5.74
C LEU A 115 -6.98 11.29 5.38
N PRO A 116 -5.90 11.84 4.81
CA PRO A 116 -4.65 11.11 4.63
C PRO A 116 -3.98 10.72 5.95
N THR A 117 -3.44 9.51 6.01
CA THR A 117 -2.68 9.00 7.17
C THR A 117 -1.18 8.89 6.89
N ALA A 118 -0.81 8.73 5.62
CA ALA A 118 0.56 8.68 5.16
C ALA A 118 0.62 9.03 3.68
N ARG A 119 1.67 9.70 3.22
CA ARG A 119 1.89 9.99 1.81
C ARG A 119 3.37 10.06 1.43
N GLY A 120 3.65 9.67 0.19
CA GLY A 120 4.93 9.84 -0.47
C GLY A 120 4.74 10.45 -1.86
N ARG A 121 5.60 11.40 -2.24
CA ARG A 121 5.67 11.96 -3.60
C ARG A 121 7.10 12.01 -4.10
N ARG A 122 7.30 11.65 -5.36
CA ARG A 122 8.57 11.74 -6.09
C ARG A 122 8.60 13.04 -6.90
N ALA A 123 9.75 13.35 -7.49
CA ALA A 123 9.94 14.57 -8.28
C ALA A 123 8.99 14.64 -9.49
N ASP A 124 8.68 13.51 -10.10
CA ASP A 124 7.73 13.36 -11.22
C ASP A 124 6.25 13.31 -10.78
N ARG A 125 5.97 13.55 -9.49
CA ARG A 125 4.65 13.45 -8.84
C ARG A 125 4.06 12.04 -8.73
N SER A 126 4.78 10.99 -9.16
CA SER A 126 4.41 9.62 -8.82
C SER A 126 4.56 9.38 -7.31
N GLY A 127 3.86 8.39 -6.76
CA GLY A 127 3.83 8.16 -5.32
C GLY A 127 2.51 7.60 -4.83
N PHE A 128 2.20 7.79 -3.56
CA PHE A 128 1.05 7.18 -2.89
C PHE A 128 0.45 8.10 -1.82
N THR A 129 -0.83 7.95 -1.53
CA THR A 129 -1.50 8.47 -0.32
C THR A 129 -2.39 7.38 0.27
N TYR A 130 -2.19 7.08 1.56
CA TYR A 130 -3.06 6.22 2.36
C TYR A 130 -4.11 7.04 3.09
N PHE A 131 -5.29 6.46 3.31
CA PHE A 131 -6.42 7.14 3.92
C PHE A 131 -6.95 6.43 5.17
N ASP A 132 -7.52 7.19 6.11
CA ASP A 132 -8.19 6.64 7.30
C ASP A 132 -9.60 6.14 6.96
N THR A 133 -9.68 5.03 6.22
CA THR A 133 -10.96 4.51 5.70
C THR A 133 -11.39 3.22 6.37
N ARG A 134 -10.54 2.58 7.16
CA ARG A 134 -10.80 1.21 7.65
C ARG A 134 -12.10 1.11 8.43
N ALA A 135 -12.40 2.09 9.29
CA ALA A 135 -13.63 2.09 10.09
C ALA A 135 -14.90 2.09 9.23
N GLY A 136 -14.90 2.80 8.10
CA GLY A 136 -16.07 2.92 7.20
C GLY A 136 -16.09 1.93 6.04
N ALA A 137 -14.92 1.54 5.52
CA ALA A 137 -14.77 0.69 4.34
C ALA A 137 -14.35 -0.75 4.66
N GLY A 138 -14.05 -1.06 5.92
CA GLY A 138 -13.48 -2.35 6.34
C GLY A 138 -12.00 -2.54 5.98
N VAL A 139 -11.42 -1.64 5.17
CA VAL A 139 -10.05 -1.72 4.65
C VAL A 139 -9.43 -0.32 4.53
N VAL A 140 -8.10 -0.24 4.59
CA VAL A 140 -7.37 0.98 4.23
C VAL A 140 -7.38 1.14 2.71
N LEU A 141 -7.78 2.30 2.22
CA LEU A 141 -7.70 2.64 0.80
C LEU A 141 -6.41 3.44 0.55
N GLU A 142 -5.77 3.16 -0.57
CA GLU A 142 -4.60 3.86 -1.07
C GLU A 142 -4.88 4.34 -2.50
N VAL A 143 -4.48 5.57 -2.81
CA VAL A 143 -4.29 5.99 -4.21
C VAL A 143 -2.81 6.06 -4.52
N ARG A 144 -2.44 5.68 -5.73
CA ARG A 144 -1.07 5.78 -6.19
C ARG A 144 -0.95 6.07 -7.67
N ARG A 145 0.23 6.53 -8.04
CA ARG A 145 0.67 6.70 -9.43
C ARG A 145 2.03 6.03 -9.58
N THR A 146 2.14 5.12 -10.55
CA THR A 146 3.39 4.54 -11.00
C THR A 146 4.18 5.58 -11.79
N ALA A 147 5.51 5.55 -11.64
CA ALA A 147 6.40 6.32 -12.51
C ALA A 147 6.37 5.78 -13.93
#